data_AF-A0AAW4VRE9-F1
#
_entry.id   AF-A0AAW4VRE9-F1
#
_cell.length_a   1.000
_cell.length_b   1.000
_cell.length_c   1.000
_cell.angle_alpha   90.00
_cell.angle_beta   90.00
_cell.angle_gamma   90.00
#
_symmetry.space_group_name_H-M   'P 1'
#
loop_
_entity.id
_entity.type
_entity.pdbx_description
1 polymer ?
#
loop_
_entity_poly.entity_id
_entity_poly.type
_entity_poly.pdbx_seq_one_letter_code
_entity_poly.pdbx_strand_id
1 'polypeptide(L)' 'VNGTTNFILSKMTQEGMEFLDALMLATELGYAEADPTADIEGYDAGRKVAIMASIAFNSRVTFSDVYTEGIT' A
#
# COMPACT_ATOMS: atom_id res chain seq x y z
N VAL A 1 -1.42 -5.76 -2.58
CA VAL A 1 -1.47 -5.39 -4.03
C VAL A 1 -1.10 -3.91 -4.24
N ASN A 2 0.02 -3.48 -3.67
CA ASN A 2 0.53 -2.11 -3.77
C ASN A 2 2.06 -2.17 -3.88
N GLY A 3 2.61 -1.48 -4.89
CA GLY A 3 4.04 -1.56 -5.21
C GLY A 3 4.90 -0.74 -4.23
N THR A 4 4.45 0.46 -3.90
CA THR A 4 5.11 1.40 -3.00
C THR A 4 5.32 0.80 -1.61
N THR A 5 4.25 0.29 -0.97
CA THR A 5 4.36 -0.33 0.36
C THR A 5 5.23 -1.58 0.35
N ASN A 6 5.13 -2.40 -0.70
CA ASN A 6 5.96 -3.59 -0.83
C ASN A 6 7.45 -3.24 -1.00
N PHE A 7 7.76 -2.17 -1.73
CA PHE A 7 9.14 -1.67 -1.86
C PHE A 7 9.68 -1.22 -0.50
N ILE A 8 8.93 -0.39 0.22
CA ILE A 8 9.30 0.12 1.55
C ILE A 8 9.58 -1.03 2.52
N LEU A 9 8.64 -1.97 2.69
CA LEU A 9 8.80 -3.11 3.59
C LEU A 9 9.97 -4.02 3.19
N SER A 10 10.23 -4.18 1.89
CA SER A 10 11.38 -4.95 1.40
C SER A 10 12.70 -4.29 1.79
N LYS A 11 12.81 -2.96 1.67
CA LYS A 11 13.99 -2.20 2.09
C LYS A 11 14.22 -2.26 3.60
N MET A 12 13.15 -2.09 4.38
CA MET A 12 13.23 -2.23 5.83
C MET A 12 13.70 -3.64 6.24
N THR A 13 13.15 -4.67 5.62
CA THR A 13 13.46 -6.06 6.00
C THR A 13 14.84 -6.52 5.52
N GLN A 14 15.22 -6.20 4.29
CA GLN A 14 16.44 -6.75 3.67
C GLN A 14 17.68 -5.91 3.96
N GLU A 15 17.51 -4.60 4.11
CA GLU A 15 18.61 -3.65 4.28
C GLU A 15 18.61 -3.02 5.68
N GLY A 16 17.64 -3.37 6.54
CA GLY A 16 17.54 -2.87 7.91
C GLY A 16 17.22 -1.37 7.99
N MET A 17 16.63 -0.81 6.93
CA MET A 17 16.26 0.61 6.90
C MET A 17 15.11 0.90 7.86
N GLU A 18 15.14 2.08 8.47
CA GLU A 18 13.98 2.63 9.17
C GLU A 18 12.90 3.03 8.17
N PHE A 19 11.63 3.08 8.61
CA PHE A 19 10.49 3.37 7.74
C PHE A 19 10.65 4.70 6.98
N LEU A 20 11.04 5.77 7.67
CA LEU A 20 11.18 7.11 7.07
C LEU A 20 12.27 7.14 5.99
N ASP A 21 13.40 6.45 6.21
CA ASP A 21 14.49 6.38 5.24
C ASP A 21 14.06 5.60 3.99
N ALA A 22 13.37 4.47 4.18
CA ALA A 22 12.84 3.68 3.08
C ALA A 22 11.76 4.42 2.29
N LEU A 23 10.91 5.21 2.96
CA LEU A 23 9.91 6.07 2.31
C LEU A 23 10.57 7.19 1.49
N MET A 24 11.57 7.88 2.07
CA MET A 24 12.33 8.91 1.36
C MET A 24 13.00 8.35 0.11
N LEU A 25 13.64 7.18 0.22
CA LEU A 25 14.25 6.50 -0.92
C LEU A 25 13.20 6.13 -1.98
N ALA A 26 12.03 5.65 -1.57
CA ALA A 26 10.94 5.35 -2.49
C ALA A 26 10.49 6.60 -3.25
N THR A 27 10.40 7.76 -2.61
CA THR A 27 10.07 9.03 -3.26
C THR A 27 11.18 9.50 -4.21
N GLU A 28 12.45 9.42 -3.80
CA GLU A 28 13.59 9.84 -4.64
C GLU A 28 13.68 9.02 -5.93
N LEU A 29 13.43 7.71 -5.84
CA LEU A 29 13.44 6.80 -6.98
C LEU A 29 12.14 6.84 -7.80
N GLY A 30 11.14 7.60 -7.38
CA GLY A 30 9.84 7.73 -8.05
C GLY A 30 8.92 6.52 -7.87
N TYR A 31 9.17 5.65 -6.89
CA TYR A 31 8.23 4.59 -6.48
C TYR A 31 7.06 5.14 -5.68
N ALA A 32 7.29 6.18 -4.85
CA ALA A 32 6.27 6.88 -4.10
C ALA A 32 6.05 8.29 -4.68
N GLU A 33 4.80 8.76 -4.68
CA GLU A 33 4.47 10.14 -5.01
C GLU A 33 4.82 11.10 -3.84
N ALA A 34 4.73 12.41 -4.09
CA ALA A 34 5.01 13.42 -3.07
C ALA A 34 4.05 13.34 -1.87
N ASP A 35 2.80 12.93 -2.11
CA ASP A 35 1.85 12.55 -1.08
C ASP A 35 1.59 11.02 -1.16
N PRO A 36 2.28 10.21 -0.34
CA PRO A 36 2.17 8.75 -0.39
C PRO A 36 0.99 8.21 0.42
N THR A 37 0.09 9.06 0.93
CA THR A 37 -0.98 8.66 1.87
C THR A 37 -1.83 7.50 1.34
N ALA A 38 -2.18 7.52 0.04
CA ALA A 38 -2.99 6.46 -0.56
C ALA A 38 -2.32 5.08 -0.53
N ASP A 39 -1.00 5.05 -0.54
CA ASP A 39 -0.20 3.83 -0.46
C ASP A 39 0.00 3.40 1.00
N ILE A 40 0.59 4.28 1.83
CA ILE A 40 1.06 3.91 3.18
C ILE A 40 -0.07 3.69 4.19
N GLU A 41 -1.24 4.30 4.00
CA GLU A 41 -2.45 4.07 4.81
C GLU A 41 -3.32 2.93 4.25
N GLY A 42 -2.90 2.29 3.16
CA GLY A 42 -3.54 1.09 2.62
C GLY A 42 -4.79 1.33 1.75
N TYR A 43 -5.12 2.57 1.40
CA TYR A 43 -6.33 2.89 0.62
C TYR A 43 -6.32 2.31 -0.81
N ASP A 44 -5.18 2.40 -1.51
CA ASP A 44 -5.04 1.79 -2.84
C ASP A 44 -5.22 0.26 -2.77
N ALA A 45 -4.58 -0.38 -1.80
CA ALA A 45 -4.73 -1.81 -1.57
C ALA A 45 -6.18 -2.19 -1.23
N GLY A 46 -6.83 -1.45 -0.34
CA GLY A 46 -8.21 -1.71 0.07
C GLY A 46 -9.21 -1.57 -1.09
N ARG A 47 -9.07 -0.55 -1.95
CA ARG A 47 -9.91 -0.38 -3.14
C ARG A 47 -9.74 -1.54 -4.13
N LYS A 48 -8.50 -2.00 -4.35
CA LYS A 48 -8.22 -3.18 -5.18
C LYS A 48 -8.83 -4.44 -4.59
N VAL A 49 -8.77 -4.63 -3.27
CA VAL A 49 -9.38 -5.76 -2.57
C VAL A 49 -10.90 -5.75 -2.73
N ALA A 50 -11.57 -4.61 -2.63
CA ALA A 50 -13.02 -4.51 -2.84
C ALA A 50 -13.43 -4.97 -4.26
N ILE A 51 -12.69 -4.55 -5.29
CA ILE A 51 -12.92 -4.96 -6.68
C ILE A 51 -12.67 -6.48 -6.83
N MET A 52 -11.54 -6.98 -6.34
CA MET A 52 -11.20 -8.40 -6.44
C MET A 52 -12.20 -9.29 -5.72
N ALA A 53 -12.63 -8.93 -4.50
CA ALA A 53 -13.62 -9.68 -3.74
C ALA A 53 -14.98 -9.69 -4.45
N SER A 54 -15.39 -8.55 -5.04
CA SER A 54 -16.63 -8.49 -5.81
C SER A 54 -16.64 -9.46 -6.99
N ILE A 55 -15.53 -9.52 -7.74
CA ILE A 55 -15.36 -10.42 -8.89
C ILE A 55 -15.24 -11.88 -8.44
N ALA A 56 -14.43 -12.17 -7.43
CA ALA A 56 -14.14 -13.53 -6.98
C ALA A 56 -15.35 -14.24 -6.38
N PHE A 57 -16.22 -13.49 -5.68
CA PHE A 57 -17.36 -14.07 -4.96
C PHE A 57 -18.72 -13.73 -5.57
N ASN A 58 -18.73 -13.07 -6.75
CA ASN A 58 -19.94 -12.64 -7.44
C ASN A 58 -20.94 -11.90 -6.52
N SER A 59 -20.40 -11.00 -5.71
CA SER A 59 -21.13 -10.18 -4.74
C SER A 59 -20.72 -8.72 -4.88
N ARG A 60 -21.47 -7.79 -4.31
CA ARG A 60 -21.10 -6.37 -4.31
C ARG A 60 -20.35 -6.04 -3.03
N VAL A 61 -19.03 -5.88 -3.12
CA VAL A 61 -18.17 -5.40 -2.05
C VAL A 61 -17.69 -3.99 -2.40
N THR A 62 -17.87 -3.05 -1.49
CA THR A 62 -17.44 -1.66 -1.62
C THR A 62 -16.24 -1.38 -0.74
N PHE A 63 -15.56 -0.26 -0.96
CA PHE A 63 -14.39 0.10 -0.16
C PHE A 63 -14.69 0.23 1.34
N SER A 64 -15.88 0.71 1.72
CA SER A 64 -16.29 0.81 3.13
C SER A 64 -16.46 -0.54 3.82
N ASP A 65 -16.56 -1.64 3.07
CA ASP A 65 -16.67 -3.00 3.61
C ASP A 65 -15.28 -3.61 3.89
N VAL A 66 -14.19 -2.93 3.47
CA VAL A 66 -12.82 -3.42 3.59
C VAL A 66 -12.13 -2.70 4.75
N TYR A 67 -11.76 -3.46 5.79
CA TYR A 67 -10.85 -2.96 6.81
C TYR A 67 -9.47 -2.68 6.21
N THR A 68 -8.90 -1.52 6.54
CA THR A 68 -7.57 -1.11 6.10
C THR A 68 -6.73 -0.67 7.30
N GLU A 69 -5.50 -1.14 7.32
CA GLU A 69 -4.45 -0.71 8.24
C GLU A 69 -3.18 -0.48 7.42
N GLY A 70 -2.52 0.64 7.70
CA GLY A 70 -1.33 1.08 6.98
C GLY A 70 -0.05 0.35 7.42
N ILE A 71 1.08 0.92 7.02
CA ILE A 71 2.42 0.50 7.44
C ILE A 71 3.15 1.56 8.28
N THR A 72 2.40 2.58 8.73
CA THR A 72 2.85 3.73 9.53
C THR A 72 2.74 3.48 11.03
#